data_AF-A0A3R7TSK2-F1
#
_entry.id   AF-A0A3R7TSK2-F1
#
_cell.length_a   1.000
_cell.length_b   1.000
_cell.length_c   1.000
_cell.angle_alpha   90.00
_cell.angle_beta   90.00
_cell.angle_gamma   90.00
#
_symmetry.space_group_name_H-M   'P 1'
#
loop_
_entity.id
_entity.type
_entity.pdbx_description
1 polymer ?
#
loop_
_entity_poly.entity_id
_entity_poly.type
_entity_poly.pdbx_seq_one_letter_code
_entity_poly.pdbx_strand_id
1 'polypeptide(L)'
;MHTGKRVRPNLETFFKKVGGWDEKEQLFSVLGAEYNGFENLQLAMELDLIHTRAHTSSMLLAEDQIGAGVRAFWTPLNQRLQILAVRNELVGSTGRVIRVSADYNWSDTIDFGLLWVDHQTESDSPFVPFENNDVIQLQLRYRFQI
;
A
#
# COMPACT_ATOMS: atom_id res chain seq x y z
N MET A 1 -10.20 13.30 10.65
CA MET A 1 -9.68 14.50 9.95
C MET A 1 -8.45 14.94 10.72
N HIS A 2 -7.27 14.85 10.10
CA HIS A 2 -6.01 15.19 10.74
C HIS A 2 -5.28 16.24 9.90
N THR A 3 -4.61 17.17 10.57
CA THR A 3 -3.76 18.19 9.94
C THR A 3 -2.31 17.90 10.27
N GLY A 4 -1.45 17.87 9.26
CA GLY A 4 -0.03 17.63 9.42
C GLY A 4 0.80 18.54 8.52
N LYS A 5 2.06 18.78 8.91
CA LYS A 5 3.06 19.44 8.08
C LYS A 5 3.97 18.38 7.48
N ARG A 6 4.21 18.44 6.17
CA ARG A 6 5.19 17.57 5.50
C ARG A 6 6.06 18.39 4.56
N VAL A 7 7.35 18.10 4.60
CA VAL A 7 8.35 18.67 3.70
C VAL A 7 8.19 18.02 2.32
N ARG A 8 8.04 18.83 1.26
CA ARG A 8 8.00 18.32 -0.12
C ARG A 8 9.00 19.07 -1.00
N PRO A 9 9.88 18.36 -1.73
CA PRO A 9 10.80 19.01 -2.66
C PRO A 9 10.03 19.57 -3.88
N ASN A 10 10.30 20.83 -4.21
CA ASN A 10 10.07 21.46 -5.51
C ASN A 10 11.29 21.18 -6.42
N LEU A 11 11.09 21.06 -7.74
CA LEU A 11 12.15 20.95 -8.74
C LEU A 11 13.26 22.02 -8.57
N GLU A 12 12.90 23.25 -8.20
CA GLU A 12 13.83 24.36 -7.94
C GLU A 12 14.60 24.21 -6.62
N THR A 13 14.08 23.46 -5.65
CA THR A 13 14.73 23.23 -4.35
C THR A 13 15.70 22.06 -4.34
N PHE A 14 15.71 21.20 -5.38
CA PHE A 14 16.69 20.11 -5.47
C PHE A 14 18.14 20.63 -5.47
N PHE A 15 18.36 21.88 -5.92
CA PHE A 15 19.68 22.52 -6.00
C PHE A 15 19.88 23.71 -5.04
N LYS A 16 18.91 24.07 -4.19
CA LYS A 16 18.99 25.26 -3.32
C LYS A 16 18.94 24.89 -1.83
N LYS A 17 20.09 24.49 -1.27
CA LYS A 17 20.28 24.35 0.18
C LYS A 17 21.01 25.57 0.76
N VAL A 18 20.27 26.66 1.01
CA VAL A 18 20.71 27.72 1.95
C VAL A 18 19.54 28.28 2.81
N GLY A 19 18.26 27.99 2.49
CA GLY A 19 17.09 28.61 3.14
C GLY A 19 16.09 27.69 3.87
N GLY A 20 16.34 26.38 3.95
CA GLY A 20 15.39 25.40 4.49
C GLY A 20 14.46 24.80 3.41
N TRP A 21 13.64 23.82 3.79
CA TRP A 21 12.68 23.18 2.89
C TRP A 21 11.33 23.90 2.92
N ASP A 22 10.63 23.98 1.79
CA ASP A 22 9.28 24.53 1.73
C ASP A 22 8.29 23.51 2.35
N GLU A 23 7.66 23.92 3.45
CA GLU A 23 6.67 23.12 4.18
C GLU A 23 5.27 23.63 3.85
N LYS A 24 4.39 22.72 3.42
CA LYS A 24 2.98 23.02 3.20
C LYS A 24 2.10 22.28 4.21
N GLU A 25 1.02 22.93 4.62
CA GLU A 25 -0.01 22.29 5.43
C GLU A 25 -0.85 21.35 4.57
N GLN A 26 -1.11 20.15 5.08
CA GLN A 26 -1.96 19.19 4.41
C GLN A 26 -3.12 18.77 5.28
N LEU A 27 -4.27 18.66 4.65
CA LEU A 27 -5.49 18.11 5.21
C LEU A 27 -5.63 16.66 4.75
N PHE A 28 -5.78 15.73 5.70
CA PHE A 28 -5.97 14.31 5.45
C PHE A 28 -7.38 13.88 5.87
N SER A 29 -8.08 13.24 4.96
CA SER A 29 -9.38 12.60 5.20
C SER A 29 -9.35 11.17 4.68
N VAL A 30 -9.93 10.26 5.45
CA VAL A 30 -9.98 8.83 5.13
C VAL A 30 -11.42 8.37 5.27
N LEU A 31 -11.88 7.57 4.32
CA LEU A 31 -13.18 6.91 4.34
C LEU A 31 -12.96 5.41 4.17
N GLY A 32 -13.47 4.63 5.11
CA GLY A 32 -13.32 3.18 5.11
C GLY A 32 -14.66 2.46 5.21
N ALA A 33 -14.74 1.29 4.60
CA ALA A 33 -15.83 0.34 4.81
C ALA A 33 -15.28 -1.06 4.99
N GLU A 34 -15.87 -1.81 5.92
CA GLU A 34 -15.46 -3.17 6.25
C GLU A 34 -16.67 -4.10 6.22
N TYR A 35 -16.45 -5.30 5.71
CA TYR A 35 -17.40 -6.39 5.73
C TYR A 35 -16.74 -7.60 6.39
N ASN A 36 -17.43 -8.17 7.37
CA ASN A 36 -17.05 -9.39 8.04
C ASN A 36 -18.23 -10.35 7.94
N GLY A 37 -18.06 -11.49 7.28
CA GLY A 37 -19.19 -12.35 7.03
C GLY A 37 -18.85 -13.78 6.68
N PHE A 38 -19.49 -14.27 5.62
CA PHE A 38 -19.58 -15.70 5.33
C PHE A 38 -18.21 -16.38 5.24
N GLU A 39 -18.11 -17.57 5.84
CA GLU A 39 -16.90 -18.40 5.79
C GLU A 39 -15.61 -17.69 6.21
N ASN A 40 -15.68 -16.85 7.23
CA ASN A 40 -14.53 -16.06 7.73
C ASN A 40 -13.91 -15.15 6.66
N LEU A 41 -14.71 -14.71 5.69
CA LEU A 41 -14.31 -13.69 4.73
C LEU A 41 -14.39 -12.31 5.37
N GLN A 42 -13.30 -11.58 5.26
CA GLN A 42 -13.18 -10.18 5.64
C GLN A 42 -12.79 -9.37 4.41
N LEU A 43 -13.55 -8.32 4.12
CA LEU A 43 -13.25 -7.36 3.07
C LEU A 43 -13.12 -5.98 3.70
N ALA A 44 -12.12 -5.22 3.29
CA ALA A 44 -11.95 -3.83 3.67
C ALA A 44 -11.65 -3.00 2.43
N MET A 45 -12.22 -1.81 2.38
CA MET A 45 -11.90 -0.79 1.39
C MET A 45 -11.62 0.54 2.11
N GLU A 46 -10.65 1.27 1.59
CA GLU A 46 -10.21 2.57 2.11
C GLU A 46 -10.04 3.54 0.94
N LEU A 47 -10.42 4.80 1.17
CA LEU A 47 -10.20 5.92 0.27
C LEU A 47 -9.51 7.04 1.06
N ASP A 48 -8.35 7.46 0.57
CA ASP A 48 -7.54 8.52 1.14
C ASP A 48 -7.69 9.79 0.30
N LEU A 49 -7.91 10.92 0.96
CA LEU A 49 -7.99 12.25 0.34
C LEU A 49 -7.00 13.17 1.02
N ILE A 50 -6.07 13.72 0.24
CA ILE A 50 -5.08 14.68 0.70
C ILE A 50 -5.26 15.99 -0.05
N HIS A 51 -5.47 17.08 0.67
CA HIS A 51 -5.49 18.43 0.12
C HIS A 51 -4.30 19.25 0.66
N THR A 52 -3.54 19.86 -0.23
CA THR A 52 -2.35 20.66 0.10
C THR A 52 -2.67 22.15 0.07
N ARG A 53 -2.64 22.82 1.22
CA ARG A 53 -2.89 24.26 1.29
C ARG A 53 -1.72 25.05 0.71
N ALA A 54 -2.03 26.15 0.04
CA ALA A 54 -1.05 27.01 -0.61
C ALA A 54 -0.13 26.24 -1.58
N HIS A 55 -0.73 25.35 -2.38
CA HIS A 55 -0.06 24.65 -3.47
C HIS A 55 0.53 25.64 -4.49
N THR A 56 1.69 25.29 -5.04
CA THR A 56 2.34 26.06 -6.11
C THR A 56 2.60 25.15 -7.30
N SER A 57 2.56 25.72 -8.51
CA SER A 57 2.76 24.99 -9.77
C SER A 57 4.14 24.31 -9.90
N SER A 58 5.09 24.68 -9.05
CA SER A 58 6.43 24.10 -8.97
C SER A 58 6.53 22.82 -8.12
N MET A 59 5.44 22.45 -7.43
CA MET A 59 5.37 21.21 -6.65
C MET A 59 5.17 19.99 -7.57
N LEU A 60 5.90 18.91 -7.29
CA LEU A 60 5.85 17.67 -8.07
C LEU A 60 4.50 16.94 -8.02
N LEU A 61 3.76 17.08 -6.91
CA LEU A 61 2.49 16.40 -6.69
C LEU A 61 1.34 17.40 -6.82
N ALA A 62 0.20 16.94 -7.30
CA ALA A 62 -1.02 17.73 -7.41
C ALA A 62 -1.51 18.25 -6.05
N GLU A 63 -2.25 19.36 -6.07
CA GLU A 63 -2.87 19.99 -4.89
C GLU A 63 -3.73 18.99 -4.11
N ASP A 64 -4.66 18.37 -4.83
CA ASP A 64 -5.50 17.28 -4.37
C ASP A 64 -4.92 15.95 -4.84
N GLN A 65 -4.78 15.00 -3.92
CA GLN A 65 -4.37 13.64 -4.22
C GLN A 65 -5.36 12.65 -3.62
N ILE A 66 -5.63 11.60 -4.38
CA ILE A 66 -6.52 10.50 -3.97
C ILE A 66 -5.69 9.22 -3.91
N GLY A 67 -5.87 8.43 -2.86
CA GLY A 67 -5.39 7.05 -2.73
C GLY A 67 -6.56 6.11 -2.48
N ALA A 68 -6.39 4.83 -2.79
CA ALA A 68 -7.42 3.83 -2.53
C ALA A 68 -6.78 2.48 -2.18
N GLY A 69 -7.34 1.80 -1.19
CA GLY A 69 -6.92 0.48 -0.74
C GLY A 69 -8.09 -0.50 -0.75
N VAL A 70 -7.83 -1.74 -1.16
CA VAL A 70 -8.74 -2.86 -0.96
C VAL A 70 -7.98 -4.03 -0.36
N ARG A 71 -8.57 -4.67 0.63
CA ARG A 71 -8.05 -5.88 1.28
C ARG A 71 -9.13 -6.94 1.35
N ALA A 72 -8.79 -8.15 0.96
CA ALA A 72 -9.58 -9.35 1.17
C ALA A 72 -8.76 -10.34 1.99
N PHE A 73 -9.33 -10.83 3.08
CA PHE A 73 -8.75 -11.87 3.91
C PHE A 73 -9.76 -12.99 4.11
N TRP A 74 -9.37 -14.23 3.81
CA TRP A 74 -10.28 -15.37 3.84
C TRP A 74 -9.60 -16.58 4.47
N THR A 75 -10.32 -17.28 5.35
CA THR A 75 -9.80 -18.46 6.06
C THR A 75 -10.71 -19.68 5.93
N PRO A 76 -10.81 -20.28 4.72
CA PRO A 76 -11.63 -21.46 4.50
C PRO A 76 -10.97 -22.74 5.04
N LEU A 77 -11.62 -23.89 4.81
CA LEU A 77 -11.11 -25.22 5.13
C LEU A 77 -10.77 -25.38 6.62
N ASN A 78 -11.68 -24.97 7.51
CA ASN A 78 -11.44 -24.94 8.96
C ASN A 78 -10.15 -24.17 9.31
N GLN A 79 -9.94 -23.03 8.65
CA GLN A 79 -8.79 -22.14 8.82
C GLN A 79 -7.43 -22.74 8.40
N ARG A 80 -7.42 -23.91 7.75
CA ARG A 80 -6.17 -24.51 7.22
C ARG A 80 -5.61 -23.76 6.03
N LEU A 81 -6.46 -23.06 5.28
CA LEU A 81 -6.04 -22.18 4.19
C LEU A 81 -6.28 -20.74 4.62
N GLN A 82 -5.29 -19.88 4.43
CA GLN A 82 -5.38 -18.45 4.65
C GLN A 82 -5.02 -17.75 3.36
N ILE A 83 -5.92 -16.94 2.83
CA ILE A 83 -5.69 -16.14 1.63
C ILE A 83 -5.77 -14.67 2.02
N LEU A 84 -4.76 -13.90 1.65
CA LEU A 84 -4.74 -12.46 1.78
C LEU A 84 -4.48 -11.85 0.41
N ALA A 85 -5.38 -10.98 -0.04
CA ALA A 85 -5.17 -10.14 -1.21
C ALA A 85 -5.27 -8.67 -0.78
N VAL A 86 -4.30 -7.86 -1.19
CA VAL A 86 -4.25 -6.42 -0.93
C VAL A 86 -3.92 -5.72 -2.24
N ARG A 87 -4.64 -4.65 -2.54
CA ARG A 87 -4.36 -3.76 -3.66
C ARG A 87 -4.41 -2.33 -3.16
N ASN A 88 -3.31 -1.60 -3.30
CA ASN A 88 -3.23 -0.18 -2.93
C ASN A 88 -2.82 0.64 -4.15
N GLU A 89 -3.68 1.59 -4.51
CA GLU A 89 -3.33 2.71 -5.38
C GLU A 89 -2.62 3.76 -4.54
N LEU A 90 -1.38 4.07 -4.91
CA LEU A 90 -0.58 5.07 -4.24
C LEU A 90 -1.15 6.46 -4.49
N VAL A 91 -1.11 7.28 -3.46
CA VAL A 91 -1.75 8.60 -3.44
C VAL A 91 -1.23 9.49 -4.58
N GLY A 92 -2.14 10.10 -5.32
CA GLY A 92 -1.82 10.96 -6.46
C GLY A 92 -1.51 10.19 -7.74
N SER A 93 -2.04 8.97 -7.84
CA SER A 93 -1.84 8.06 -8.98
C SER A 93 -0.36 7.80 -9.26
N THR A 94 0.48 7.75 -8.23
CA THR A 94 1.93 7.58 -8.40
C THR A 94 2.32 6.13 -8.69
N GLY A 95 1.37 5.20 -8.66
CA GLY A 95 1.61 3.77 -8.86
C GLY A 95 0.65 2.92 -8.06
N ARG A 96 0.88 1.61 -8.08
CA ARG A 96 0.06 0.59 -7.44
C ARG A 96 0.92 -0.53 -6.90
N VAL A 97 0.51 -1.07 -5.75
CA VAL A 97 1.05 -2.32 -5.21
C VAL A 97 -0.07 -3.33 -5.04
N ILE A 98 0.11 -4.52 -5.63
CA ILE A 98 -0.75 -5.68 -5.41
C ILE A 98 0.05 -6.73 -4.65
N ARG A 99 -0.55 -7.31 -3.61
CA ARG A 99 0.01 -8.42 -2.85
C ARG A 99 -1.02 -9.50 -2.69
N VAL A 100 -0.67 -10.73 -3.06
CA VAL A 100 -1.48 -11.91 -2.81
C VAL A 100 -0.63 -12.94 -2.07
N SER A 101 -1.13 -13.47 -0.96
CA SER A 101 -0.53 -14.61 -0.30
C SER A 101 -1.55 -15.70 -0.01
N ALA A 102 -1.07 -16.93 -0.05
CA ALA A 102 -1.83 -18.13 0.30
C ALA A 102 -0.97 -19.02 1.18
N ASP A 103 -1.45 -19.29 2.39
CA ASP A 103 -0.78 -20.16 3.36
C ASP A 103 -1.67 -21.36 3.66
N TYR A 104 -1.12 -22.57 3.52
CA TYR A 104 -1.85 -23.82 3.70
C TYR A 104 -1.18 -24.72 4.74
N ASN A 105 -1.90 -25.02 5.81
CA ASN A 105 -1.50 -25.99 6.84
C ASN A 105 -1.91 -27.39 6.39
N TRP A 106 -0.97 -28.08 5.73
CA TRP A 106 -1.17 -29.45 5.25
C TRP A 106 -1.32 -30.43 6.41
N SER A 107 -0.49 -30.29 7.44
CA SER A 107 -0.53 -31.10 8.67
C SER A 107 -0.11 -30.26 9.88
N ASP A 108 -0.09 -30.87 11.06
CA ASP A 108 0.42 -30.22 12.28
C ASP A 108 1.92 -29.87 12.20
N THR A 109 2.62 -30.45 11.21
CA THR A 109 4.07 -30.34 11.05
C THR A 109 4.49 -29.72 9.72
N ILE A 110 3.63 -29.62 8.72
CA ILE A 110 3.97 -29.14 7.37
C ILE A 110 3.04 -27.99 6.97
N ASP A 111 3.65 -26.89 6.56
CA ASP A 111 2.97 -25.72 6.00
C ASP A 111 3.56 -25.34 4.65
N PHE A 112 2.71 -24.93 3.72
CA PHE A 112 3.07 -24.36 2.43
C PHE A 112 2.65 -22.90 2.36
N GLY A 113 3.48 -22.04 1.78
CA GLY A 113 3.19 -20.63 1.59
C GLY A 113 3.52 -20.19 0.17
N LEU A 114 2.69 -19.33 -0.37
CA LEU A 114 2.92 -18.59 -1.61
C LEU A 114 2.74 -17.11 -1.32
N LEU A 115 3.66 -16.29 -1.83
CA LEU A 115 3.53 -14.84 -1.85
C LEU A 115 3.84 -14.37 -3.27
N TRP A 116 2.95 -13.54 -3.80
CA TRP A 116 3.16 -12.77 -5.01
C TRP A 116 2.96 -11.29 -4.69
N VAL A 117 3.89 -10.45 -5.16
CA VAL A 117 3.81 -9.00 -5.08
C VAL A 117 4.11 -8.42 -6.44
N ASP A 118 3.26 -7.53 -6.91
CA ASP A 118 3.37 -6.79 -8.17
C ASP A 118 3.43 -5.30 -7.86
N HIS A 119 4.40 -4.63 -8.49
CA HIS A 119 4.63 -3.21 -8.32
C HIS A 119 4.58 -2.51 -9.66
N GLN A 120 3.54 -1.68 -9.84
CA GLN A 120 3.42 -0.82 -11.00
C GLN A 120 3.65 0.62 -10.60
N THR A 121 4.37 1.37 -11.41
CA THR A 121 4.63 2.79 -11.18
C THR A 121 4.28 3.59 -12.43
N GLU A 122 3.75 4.80 -12.27
CA GLU A 122 3.50 5.72 -13.39
C GLU A 122 4.80 6.44 -13.80
N SER A 123 4.95 6.79 -15.08
CA SER A 123 6.20 7.30 -15.66
C SER A 123 6.74 8.59 -15.04
N ASP A 124 5.87 9.42 -14.45
CA ASP A 124 6.24 10.69 -13.81
C ASP A 124 6.33 10.58 -12.27
N SER A 125 6.32 9.35 -11.75
CA SER A 125 6.32 9.09 -10.31
C SER A 125 7.73 9.10 -9.70
N PRO A 126 7.89 9.56 -8.44
CA PRO A 126 9.15 9.42 -7.71
C PRO A 126 9.54 7.94 -7.46
N PHE A 127 8.62 7.00 -7.69
CA PHE A 127 8.85 5.57 -7.46
C PHE A 127 9.36 4.82 -8.70
N VAL A 128 9.54 5.50 -9.86
CA VAL A 128 10.01 4.86 -11.11
C VAL A 128 11.28 4.02 -10.92
N PRO A 129 12.27 4.40 -10.09
CA PRO A 129 13.44 3.54 -9.84
C PRO A 129 13.13 2.16 -9.24
N PHE A 130 11.92 1.95 -8.73
CA PHE A 130 11.45 0.70 -8.13
C PHE A 130 10.42 -0.04 -9.01
N GLU A 131 10.24 0.39 -10.26
CA GLU A 131 9.36 -0.27 -11.23
C GLU A 131 9.84 -1.72 -11.49
N ASN A 132 8.89 -2.64 -11.70
CA ASN A 132 9.13 -4.06 -12.00
C ASN A 132 9.88 -4.84 -10.89
N ASN A 133 9.80 -4.39 -9.65
CA ASN A 133 10.33 -5.11 -8.49
C ASN A 133 9.33 -6.17 -7.98
N ASP A 134 8.88 -7.04 -8.88
CA ASP A 134 7.89 -8.06 -8.59
C ASP A 134 8.53 -9.22 -7.82
N VAL A 135 7.81 -9.76 -6.84
CA VAL A 135 8.29 -10.83 -5.98
C VAL A 135 7.38 -12.04 -6.12
N ILE A 136 7.97 -13.21 -6.36
CA ILE A 136 7.31 -14.49 -6.18
C ILE A 136 8.13 -15.28 -5.16
N GLN A 137 7.49 -15.70 -4.08
CA GLN A 137 8.12 -16.49 -3.03
C GLN A 137 7.28 -17.73 -2.76
N LEU A 138 7.96 -18.88 -2.72
CA LEU A 138 7.42 -20.15 -2.28
C LEU A 138 8.06 -20.51 -0.94
N GLN A 139 7.25 -20.98 0.00
CA GLN A 139 7.69 -21.37 1.33
C GLN A 139 7.22 -22.79 1.63
N LEU A 140 8.14 -23.61 2.15
CA LEU A 140 7.84 -24.86 2.84
C LEU A 140 8.35 -24.72 4.27
N ARG A 141 7.50 -25.00 5.25
CA ARG A 141 7.86 -25.00 6.66
C ARG A 141 7.61 -26.38 7.24
N TYR A 142 8.62 -26.93 7.89
CA TYR A 142 8.51 -28.17 8.65
C TYR A 142 8.77 -27.87 10.13
N ARG A 143 7.86 -28.31 11.00
CA ARG A 143 7.93 -28.17 12.46
C ARG A 143 8.12 -29.54 13.08
N PHE A 144 9.19 -29.70 13.86
CA PHE A 144 9.45 -30.88 14.68
C PHE A 144 9.05 -30.61 16.13
N GLN A 145 8.41 -31.59 16.76
CA GLN A 145 8.17 -31.60 18.21
C GLN A 145 9.32 -32.37 18.86
N ILE A 146 10.02 -31.72 19.80
CA ILE A 146 10.97 -32.36 20.72
C ILE A 146 10.23 -32.61 22.03
#